data_AF-A0A2D4I617-F1
#
_entry.id   AF-A0A2D4I617-F1
#
_cell.length_a   1.000
_cell.length_b   1.000
_cell.length_c   1.000
_cell.angle_alpha   90.00
_cell.angle_beta   90.00
_cell.angle_gamma   90.00
#
_symmetry.space_group_name_H-M   'P 1'
#
loop_
_entity.id
_entity.type
_entity.pdbx_description
1 polymer ?
#
loop_
_entity_poly.entity_id
_entity_poly.type
_entity_poly.pdbx_seq_one_letter_code
_entity_poly.pdbx_strand_id
1 'polypeptide(L)'
;ACRNCCLKYHQDQISCTNLSLCKPSSIQLGGGVRVAVFDTGLSEKHPHFKNVKERTNWTNERTLDDGLGHGTFVAGVIASMRECQGFAPDSEVHIFRVFTNNQVS
;
A
#
# COMPACT_ATOMS: atom_id res chain seq x y z
N ALA A 1 -20.53 -9.76 -12.71
CA ALA A 1 -19.13 -9.30 -12.64
C ALA A 1 -19.03 -8.22 -11.56
N CYS A 2 -18.21 -8.44 -10.53
CA CYS A 2 -18.08 -7.53 -9.39
C CYS A 2 -17.28 -6.29 -9.82
N ARG A 3 -17.88 -5.09 -9.74
CA ARG A 3 -17.25 -3.85 -10.24
C ARG A 3 -16.14 -3.31 -9.32
N ASN A 4 -15.88 -3.92 -8.15
CA ASN A 4 -14.95 -3.43 -7.11
C ASN A 4 -13.96 -4.51 -6.60
N CYS A 5 -13.38 -5.34 -7.48
CA CYS A 5 -12.45 -6.41 -7.08
C CYS A 5 -10.96 -6.02 -7.27
N CYS A 6 -10.45 -4.93 -6.66
CA CYS A 6 -9.01 -4.64 -6.77
C CYS A 6 -8.12 -5.68 -6.05
N LEU A 7 -8.50 -6.14 -4.86
CA LEU A 7 -7.69 -7.05 -4.02
C LEU A 7 -8.48 -8.20 -3.39
N LYS A 8 -9.81 -8.20 -3.54
CA LYS A 8 -10.72 -9.11 -2.84
C LYS A 8 -10.37 -10.58 -3.06
N TYR A 9 -10.04 -10.96 -4.31
CA TYR A 9 -9.68 -12.33 -4.65
C TYR A 9 -8.39 -12.81 -3.95
N HIS A 10 -7.41 -11.93 -3.73
CA HIS A 10 -6.14 -12.31 -3.08
C HIS A 10 -6.18 -12.22 -1.55
N GLN A 11 -6.92 -11.25 -0.99
CA GLN A 11 -7.15 -11.17 0.46
C GLN A 11 -7.86 -12.42 0.99
N ASP A 12 -8.86 -12.91 0.26
CA ASP A 12 -9.62 -14.11 0.64
C ASP A 12 -8.73 -15.39 0.62
N GLN A 13 -7.67 -15.42 -0.19
CA GLN A 13 -6.76 -16.57 -0.31
C GLN A 13 -5.63 -16.57 0.73
N ILE A 14 -5.18 -15.41 1.21
CA ILE A 14 -4.10 -15.31 2.22
C ILE A 14 -4.63 -15.59 3.64
N SER A 15 -5.92 -15.32 3.89
CA SER A 15 -6.51 -15.42 5.24
C SER A 15 -7.22 -16.76 5.51
N CYS A 16 -7.74 -17.44 4.49
CA CYS A 16 -8.66 -18.56 4.71
C CYS A 16 -8.25 -19.83 3.92
N THR A 17 -7.25 -20.57 4.39
CA THR A 17 -7.05 -21.98 3.97
C THR A 17 -8.05 -22.93 4.65
N ASN A 18 -8.70 -22.50 5.74
CA ASN A 18 -9.76 -23.22 6.42
C ASN A 18 -10.91 -22.27 6.81
N LEU A 19 -12.12 -22.53 6.31
CA LEU A 19 -13.30 -21.68 6.48
C LEU A 19 -13.73 -21.52 7.96
N SER A 20 -13.30 -22.42 8.83
CA SER A 20 -13.55 -22.43 10.28
C SER A 20 -12.60 -21.53 11.09
N LEU A 21 -11.47 -21.10 10.50
CA LEU A 21 -10.50 -20.18 11.09
C LEU A 21 -10.79 -18.71 10.78
N CYS A 22 -11.52 -18.45 9.69
CA CYS A 22 -12.07 -17.13 9.39
C CYS A 22 -13.32 -16.86 10.26
N LYS A 23 -13.12 -16.84 11.57
CA LYS A 23 -14.08 -16.22 12.49
C LYS A 23 -14.01 -14.71 12.28
N PRO A 24 -15.15 -13.99 12.28
CA PRO A 24 -15.17 -12.54 12.30
C PRO A 24 -14.77 -12.05 13.70
N SER A 25 -13.53 -12.31 14.09
CA SER A 25 -12.94 -11.85 15.34
C SER A 25 -11.99 -10.71 14.99
N SER A 26 -12.41 -9.49 15.35
CA SER A 26 -11.69 -8.22 15.22
C SER A 26 -11.21 -7.88 13.79
N ILE A 27 -11.89 -6.96 13.12
CA ILE A 27 -11.37 -6.30 11.91
C ILE A 27 -10.05 -5.63 12.28
N GLN A 28 -8.93 -6.26 11.92
CA GLN A 28 -7.60 -5.80 12.28
C GLN A 28 -7.06 -4.93 11.15
N LEU A 29 -7.42 -3.64 11.20
CA LEU A 29 -7.10 -2.66 10.15
C LEU A 29 -5.63 -2.22 10.15
N GLY A 30 -4.79 -2.74 11.06
CA GLY A 30 -3.37 -2.39 11.16
C GLY A 30 -3.08 -1.15 12.00
N GLY A 31 -4.04 -0.64 12.78
CA GLY A 31 -3.81 0.47 13.71
C GLY A 31 -2.67 0.17 14.69
N GLY A 32 -1.76 1.12 14.87
CA GLY A 32 -0.56 0.98 15.70
C GLY A 32 0.61 0.24 15.04
N VAL A 33 0.44 -0.27 13.82
CA VAL A 33 1.51 -0.87 13.01
C VAL A 33 2.15 0.21 12.14
N ARG A 34 3.49 0.18 12.05
CA ARG A 34 4.28 1.04 11.17
C ARG A 34 4.86 0.22 10.03
N VAL A 35 4.64 0.66 8.80
CA VAL A 35 5.13 0.00 7.58
C VAL A 35 6.00 0.98 6.81
N ALA A 36 7.21 0.55 6.48
CA ALA A 36 8.13 1.29 5.63
C ALA A 36 8.15 0.67 4.22
N VAL A 37 7.97 1.50 3.19
CA VAL A 37 8.04 1.10 1.78
C VAL A 37 9.28 1.73 1.17
N PHE A 38 10.25 0.89 0.79
CA PHE A 38 11.47 1.28 0.09
C PHE A 38 11.30 0.94 -1.39
N ASP A 39 10.95 1.93 -2.20
CA ASP A 39 10.57 1.70 -3.60
C ASP A 39 10.79 2.95 -4.47
N THR A 40 10.03 3.11 -5.56
CA THR A 40 9.97 4.31 -6.41
C THR A 40 9.22 5.47 -5.75
N GLY A 41 8.77 5.32 -4.50
CA GLY A 41 8.09 6.38 -3.76
C GLY A 41 6.58 6.23 -3.75
N LEU A 42 5.86 7.36 -3.65
CA LEU A 42 4.41 7.40 -3.61
C LEU A 42 3.92 8.62 -4.37
N SER A 43 2.87 8.47 -5.18
CA SER A 43 2.30 9.61 -5.91
C SER A 43 1.73 10.66 -4.96
N GLU A 44 2.06 11.94 -5.20
CA GLU A 44 1.62 13.07 -4.36
C GLU A 44 0.09 13.27 -4.33
N LYS A 45 -0.61 12.88 -5.39
CA LYS A 45 -2.02 13.22 -5.62
C LYS A 45 -2.98 12.07 -5.39
N HIS A 46 -2.57 11.01 -4.70
CA HIS A 46 -3.39 9.81 -4.61
C HIS A 46 -4.38 9.87 -3.42
N PRO A 47 -5.71 9.98 -3.64
CA PRO A 47 -6.70 10.23 -2.57
C PRO A 47 -6.96 9.03 -1.65
N HIS A 48 -6.29 7.90 -1.88
CA HIS A 48 -6.50 6.64 -1.17
C HIS A 48 -5.51 6.40 -0.02
N PHE A 49 -4.68 7.37 0.37
CA PHE A 49 -3.76 7.22 1.50
C PHE A 49 -4.05 8.26 2.59
N LYS A 50 -4.25 7.81 3.83
CA LYS A 50 -4.63 8.67 4.96
C LYS A 50 -3.49 8.92 5.94
N ASN A 51 -2.66 7.92 6.16
CA ASN A 51 -1.74 7.87 7.29
C ASN A 51 -0.27 7.76 6.86
N VAL A 52 0.10 8.56 5.85
CA VAL A 52 1.49 8.70 5.42
C VAL A 52 2.20 9.65 6.40
N LYS A 53 3.12 9.11 7.20
CA LYS A 53 3.85 9.89 8.22
C LYS A 53 5.09 10.57 7.67
N GLU A 54 5.74 9.95 6.71
CA GLU A 54 7.02 10.40 6.19
C GLU A 54 7.15 10.07 4.70
N ARG A 55 7.78 10.99 3.98
CA ARG A 55 8.23 10.79 2.61
C ARG A 55 9.62 11.37 2.48
N THR A 56 10.60 10.53 2.21
CA THR A 56 11.98 10.97 1.96
C THR A 56 12.51 10.40 0.66
N ASN A 57 13.38 11.16 0.01
CA ASN A 57 14.03 10.77 -1.23
C ASN A 57 15.52 10.55 -0.99
N TRP A 58 15.98 9.36 -1.33
CA TRP A 58 17.37 8.89 -1.20
C TRP A 58 18.02 8.71 -2.59
N THR A 59 17.42 9.30 -3.61
CA THR A 59 17.95 9.34 -4.98
C THR A 59 18.55 10.71 -5.30
N ASN A 60 19.18 10.82 -6.48
CA ASN A 60 19.73 12.09 -6.99
C ASN A 60 18.69 12.97 -7.71
N GLU A 61 17.43 12.52 -7.82
CA GLU A 61 16.38 13.27 -8.51
C GLU A 61 15.70 14.26 -7.56
N ARG A 62 15.25 15.40 -8.07
CA ARG A 62 14.62 16.46 -7.24
C ARG A 62 13.10 16.30 -7.16
N THR A 63 12.62 15.10 -6.83
CA THR A 63 11.19 14.81 -6.70
C THR A 63 10.92 13.75 -5.63
N LEU A 64 9.76 13.87 -4.96
CA LEU A 64 9.22 12.83 -4.08
C LEU A 64 8.10 12.02 -4.77
N ASP A 65 7.68 12.46 -5.95
CA ASP A 65 6.60 11.85 -6.71
C ASP A 65 7.06 10.54 -7.36
N ASP A 66 6.17 9.56 -7.33
CA ASP A 66 6.41 8.28 -7.96
C ASP A 66 6.10 8.34 -9.46
N GLY A 67 7.13 8.58 -10.26
CA GLY A 67 7.00 8.66 -11.72
C GLY A 67 6.80 7.31 -12.42
N LEU A 68 7.01 6.18 -11.72
CA LEU A 68 6.84 4.83 -12.28
C LEU A 68 5.55 4.15 -11.82
N GLY A 69 5.07 4.47 -10.62
CA GLY A 69 3.85 3.92 -10.04
C GLY A 69 4.02 2.61 -9.27
N HIS A 70 5.21 1.99 -9.28
CA HIS A 70 5.44 0.71 -8.61
C HIS A 70 5.30 0.85 -7.08
N GLY A 71 5.99 1.82 -6.48
CA GLY A 71 5.88 2.11 -5.05
C GLY A 71 4.46 2.51 -4.64
N THR A 72 3.75 3.27 -5.48
CA THR A 72 2.34 3.63 -5.27
C THR A 72 1.43 2.40 -5.29
N PHE A 73 1.66 1.47 -6.21
CA PHE A 73 0.94 0.20 -6.26
C PHE A 73 1.20 -0.64 -5.01
N VAL A 74 2.47 -0.83 -4.62
CA VAL A 74 2.87 -1.57 -3.42
C VAL A 74 2.25 -0.96 -2.16
N ALA A 75 2.36 0.36 -1.98
CA ALA A 75 1.72 1.07 -0.88
C ALA A 75 0.21 0.87 -0.90
N GLY A 76 -0.42 0.86 -2.09
CA GLY A 76 -1.84 0.62 -2.27
C GLY A 76 -2.26 -0.76 -1.77
N VAL A 77 -1.52 -1.82 -2.09
CA VAL A 77 -1.78 -3.17 -1.57
C VAL A 77 -1.78 -3.19 -0.05
N ILE A 78 -0.87 -2.43 0.57
CA ILE A 78 -0.73 -2.38 2.03
C ILE A 78 -1.84 -1.56 2.68
N ALA A 79 -1.98 -0.29 2.32
CA ALA A 79 -2.71 0.69 3.14
C ALA A 79 -3.67 1.60 2.33
N SER A 80 -4.06 1.21 1.12
CA SER A 80 -5.10 1.95 0.41
C SER A 80 -6.42 1.93 1.20
N MET A 81 -7.17 3.03 1.10
CA MET A 81 -8.52 3.17 1.64
C MET A 81 -9.53 3.51 0.53
N ARG A 82 -10.83 3.44 0.88
CA ARG A 82 -12.02 3.68 0.02
C ARG A 82 -12.45 2.45 -0.79
N GLU A 83 -12.54 2.59 -2.10
CA GLU A 83 -13.15 1.62 -3.02
C GLU A 83 -12.35 0.31 -3.10
N CYS A 84 -11.04 0.40 -2.85
CA CYS A 84 -10.12 -0.72 -2.79
C CYS A 84 -9.30 -0.58 -1.50
N GLN A 85 -9.62 -1.40 -0.49
CA GLN A 85 -8.89 -1.42 0.79
C GLN A 85 -7.66 -2.33 0.69
N GLY A 86 -6.53 -1.83 1.20
CA GLY A 86 -5.33 -2.63 1.42
C GLY A 86 -5.49 -3.60 2.59
N PHE A 87 -4.46 -4.38 2.88
CA PHE A 87 -4.45 -5.33 4.01
C PHE A 87 -4.48 -4.65 5.39
N ALA A 88 -3.87 -3.48 5.50
CA ALA A 88 -3.68 -2.73 6.74
C ALA A 88 -3.99 -1.22 6.51
N PRO A 89 -5.24 -0.85 6.21
CA PRO A 89 -5.62 0.52 5.85
C PRO A 89 -5.42 1.57 6.96
N ASP A 90 -5.35 1.16 8.23
CA ASP A 90 -5.10 2.04 9.38
C ASP A 90 -3.62 2.06 9.81
N SER A 91 -2.74 1.33 9.12
CA SER A 91 -1.30 1.37 9.41
C SER A 91 -0.68 2.73 9.12
N GLU A 92 0.38 3.07 9.84
CA GLU A 92 1.24 4.19 9.53
C GLU A 92 2.19 3.82 8.40
N VAL A 93 2.22 4.61 7.33
CA VAL A 93 3.07 4.33 6.17
C VAL A 93 4.18 5.36 6.07
N HIS A 94 5.41 4.86 5.96
CA HIS A 94 6.62 5.64 5.71
C HIS A 94 7.13 5.29 4.32
N ILE A 95 7.35 6.30 3.49
CA ILE A 95 7.77 6.12 2.10
C ILE A 95 9.21 6.58 1.93
N PHE A 96 10.05 5.66 1.51
CA PHE A 96 11.45 5.90 1.19
C PHE A 96 11.65 5.66 -0.29
N ARG A 97 11.79 6.74 -1.06
CA ARG A 97 12.14 6.63 -2.47
C ARG A 97 13.63 6.31 -2.59
N VAL A 98 13.94 5.08 -3.02
CA VAL A 98 15.31 4.58 -3.21
C VAL A 98 15.60 4.22 -4.67
N PHE A 99 14.57 4.10 -5.50
CA PHE A 99 14.70 3.89 -6.94
C PHE A 99 14.37 5.15 -7.75
N THR A 100 15.13 5.40 -8.81
CA THR A 100 14.93 6.52 -9.74
C THR A 100 13.82 6.22 -10.75
N ASN A 101 13.47 7.20 -11.59
CA ASN A 101 12.53 6.97 -12.70
C ASN A 101 13.18 6.28 -13.91
N ASN A 102 14.49 6.05 -13.85
CA ASN A 102 15.21 5.34 -14.89
C ASN A 102 14.99 3.84 -14.72
N GLN A 103 14.24 3.23 -15.61
CA GLN A 103 14.15 1.78 -15.71
C GLN A 103 15.42 1.26 -16.36
N VAL A 104 16.26 0.58 -15.59
CA VAL A 104 17.29 -0.30 -16.14
C VAL A 104 16.69 -1.70 -16.21
N SER A 105 16.41 -2.14 -17.44
CA SER A 105 15.98 -3.50 -17.78
C SER A 105 17.10 -4.52 -17.59
#